data_AF-A0A550JLQ1-F1
#
_entry.id   AF-A0A550JLQ1-F1
#
_cell.length_a   1.000
_cell.length_b   1.000
_cell.length_c   1.000
_cell.angle_alpha   90.00
_cell.angle_beta   90.00
_cell.angle_gamma   90.00
#
_symmetry.space_group_name_H-M   'P 1'
#
loop_
_entity.id
_entity.type
_entity.pdbx_description
1 polymer ?
#
loop_
_entity_poly.entity_id
_entity_poly.type
_entity_poly.pdbx_seq_one_letter_code
_entity_poly.pdbx_strand_id
1 'polypeptide(L)'
;MTDQHEIIRFIDDYLRKQDLEGLAVADAARLLNEAGLLPDDGQNPGEPLRKLLRDGEIPHARKEQGRWFIPASGAAASGETASTTSVSGPTVSRLKILLRLLYAILFLLVFEILRLVVQVTVLGQYLYLLVTGTPSEPLRKFGSRVADYSYRVIRYLTLNENERPYPFTRFPGEIEPPDSEARF
;
A
#
# COMPACT_ATOMS: atom_id res chain seq x y z
N MET A 1 -22.41 26.30 19.96
CA MET A 1 -23.25 25.28 19.32
C MET A 1 -22.76 25.21 17.88
N THR A 2 -21.96 24.19 17.55
CA THR A 2 -21.47 24.01 16.18
C THR A 2 -22.66 23.77 15.27
N ASP A 3 -22.85 24.61 14.26
CA ASP A 3 -23.98 24.48 13.35
C ASP A 3 -23.75 23.27 12.44
N GLN A 4 -24.69 22.33 12.42
CA GLN A 4 -24.65 21.13 11.57
C GLN A 4 -24.46 21.51 10.08
N HIS A 5 -24.97 22.67 9.68
CA HIS A 5 -24.83 23.21 8.33
C HIS A 5 -23.39 23.61 7.99
N GLU A 6 -22.60 24.09 8.95
CA GLU A 6 -21.19 24.43 8.73
C GLU A 6 -20.34 23.18 8.51
N ILE A 7 -20.62 22.10 9.25
CA ILE A 7 -19.96 20.81 9.10
C ILE A 7 -20.23 20.23 7.71
N ILE A 8 -21.50 20.21 7.29
CA ILE A 8 -21.90 19.69 5.98
C ILE A 8 -21.28 20.52 4.85
N ARG A 9 -21.35 21.85 4.94
CA ARG A 9 -20.77 22.75 3.94
C ARG A 9 -19.26 22.58 3.80
N PHE A 10 -18.54 22.43 4.91
CA PHE A 10 -17.10 22.22 4.89
C PHE A 10 -16.72 20.91 4.20
N ILE A 11 -17.43 19.82 4.51
CA ILE A 11 -17.24 18.52 3.86
C ILE A 11 -17.55 18.63 2.36
N ASP A 12 -18.65 19.28 1.97
CA ASP A 12 -19.02 19.47 0.57
C ASP A 12 -17.98 20.27 -0.22
N ASP A 13 -17.47 21.37 0.35
CA ASP A 13 -16.44 22.20 -0.28
C ASP A 13 -15.11 21.43 -0.42
N TYR A 14 -14.79 20.56 0.55
CA TYR A 14 -13.61 19.69 0.50
C TYR A 14 -13.73 18.62 -0.58
N LEU A 15 -14.87 17.93 -0.64
CA LEU A 15 -15.17 16.92 -1.64
C LEU A 15 -15.12 17.50 -3.06
N ARG A 16 -15.68 18.70 -3.26
CA ARG A 16 -15.64 19.40 -4.55
C ARG A 16 -14.22 19.78 -4.98
N LYS A 17 -13.39 20.23 -4.05
CA LYS A 17 -11.99 20.62 -4.36
C LYS A 17 -11.11 19.44 -4.73
N GLN A 18 -11.39 18.26 -4.18
CA GLN A 18 -10.60 17.04 -4.40
C GLN A 18 -11.23 16.10 -5.44
N ASP A 19 -12.35 16.49 -6.06
CA ASP A 19 -13.12 15.66 -7.00
C ASP A 19 -13.48 14.28 -6.42
N LEU A 20 -13.91 14.27 -5.14
CA LEU A 20 -14.27 13.06 -4.40
C LEU A 20 -15.79 12.95 -4.26
N GLU A 21 -16.34 11.76 -4.48
CA GLU A 21 -17.79 11.49 -4.37
C GLU A 21 -18.26 11.28 -2.91
N GLY A 22 -17.33 11.06 -1.99
CA GLY A 22 -17.63 10.95 -0.55
C GLY A 22 -16.41 10.58 0.27
N LEU A 23 -16.56 10.65 1.59
CA LEU A 23 -15.48 10.49 2.54
C LEU A 23 -15.81 9.44 3.61
N ALA A 24 -14.79 8.69 4.03
CA ALA A 24 -14.92 7.80 5.18
C ALA A 24 -14.92 8.61 6.48
N VAL A 25 -15.64 8.12 7.49
CA VAL A 25 -15.79 8.84 8.78
C VAL A 25 -14.50 9.13 9.51
N ALA A 26 -13.48 8.27 9.40
CA ALA A 26 -12.19 8.51 10.03
C ALA A 26 -11.48 9.73 9.40
N ASP A 27 -11.52 9.82 8.07
CA ASP A 27 -10.91 10.92 7.32
C ASP A 27 -11.71 12.21 7.53
N ALA A 28 -13.05 12.12 7.53
CA ALA A 28 -13.93 13.24 7.82
C ALA A 28 -13.70 13.81 9.23
N ALA A 29 -13.61 12.94 10.24
CA ALA A 29 -13.35 13.34 11.62
C ALA A 29 -12.01 14.08 11.74
N ARG A 30 -10.96 13.56 11.10
CA ARG A 30 -9.64 14.20 11.10
C ARG A 30 -9.67 15.59 10.48
N LEU A 31 -10.35 15.76 9.33
CA LEU A 31 -10.47 17.05 8.66
C LEU A 31 -11.25 18.08 9.49
N LEU A 32 -12.33 17.64 10.15
CA LEU A 32 -13.14 18.52 11.00
C LEU A 32 -12.41 18.94 12.28
N ASN A 33 -11.58 18.05 12.84
CA ASN A 33 -10.73 18.35 13.99
C ASN A 33 -9.61 19.33 13.61
N GLU A 34 -8.96 19.12 12.46
CA GLU A 34 -7.93 20.02 11.93
C GLU A 34 -8.49 21.42 11.59
N ALA A 35 -9.74 21.49 11.13
CA ALA A 35 -10.46 22.73 10.88
C ALA A 35 -10.99 23.41 12.16
N GLY A 36 -10.86 22.78 13.34
CA GLY A 36 -11.41 23.28 14.60
C GLY A 36 -12.94 23.31 14.66
N LEU A 37 -13.63 22.73 13.68
CA LEU A 37 -15.09 22.70 13.57
C LEU A 37 -15.71 21.65 14.49
N LEU A 38 -15.04 20.49 14.63
CA LEU A 38 -15.45 19.43 15.53
C LEU A 38 -14.22 18.90 16.28
N PRO A 39 -13.86 19.51 17.42
CA PRO A 39 -12.69 19.10 18.18
C PRO A 39 -12.90 17.69 18.76
N ASP A 40 -11.88 16.84 18.58
CA ASP A 40 -11.84 15.53 19.21
C ASP A 40 -11.21 15.63 20.61
N ASP A 41 -11.80 14.97 21.61
CA ASP A 41 -11.30 14.93 23.00
C ASP A 41 -9.97 14.15 23.16
N GLY A 42 -9.30 13.77 22.06
CA GLY A 42 -8.01 13.08 22.03
C GLY A 42 -8.03 11.63 22.52
N GLN A 43 -9.04 11.23 23.30
CA GLN A 43 -9.16 9.91 23.90
C GLN A 43 -9.70 8.86 22.91
N ASN A 44 -10.57 9.27 21.99
CA ASN A 44 -11.10 8.44 20.88
C ASN A 44 -11.33 9.33 19.64
N PRO A 45 -10.41 9.35 18.65
CA PRO A 45 -10.54 10.21 17.48
C PRO A 45 -11.80 9.87 16.64
N GLY A 46 -12.60 10.89 16.32
CA GLY A 46 -13.82 10.78 15.54
C GLY A 46 -15.05 10.21 16.25
N GLU A 47 -15.01 10.05 17.57
CA GLU A 47 -16.20 9.74 18.38
C GLU A 47 -17.32 10.80 18.29
N PRO A 48 -17.04 12.13 18.33
CA PRO A 48 -18.10 13.13 18.18
C PRO A 48 -18.82 13.02 16.83
N LEU A 49 -18.08 12.82 15.73
CA LEU A 49 -18.69 12.63 14.41
C LEU A 49 -19.51 11.34 14.32
N ARG A 50 -19.01 10.24 14.92
CA ARG A 50 -19.75 8.96 14.98
C ARG A 50 -21.03 9.06 15.78
N LYS A 51 -21.05 9.91 16.82
CA LYS A 51 -22.24 10.17 17.63
C LYS A 51 -23.30 10.93 16.82
N LEU A 52 -22.92 12.00 16.12
CA LEU A 52 -23.82 12.75 15.23
C LEU A 52 -24.44 11.87 14.13
N LEU A 53 -23.65 10.94 13.59
CA LEU A 53 -24.12 9.96 12.60
C LEU A 53 -25.07 8.93 13.19
N ARG A 54 -24.86 8.53 14.45
CA ARG A 54 -25.73 7.59 15.17
C ARG A 54 -27.04 8.26 15.60
N ASP A 55 -26.98 9.53 15.93
CA ASP A 55 -28.12 10.36 16.36
C ASP A 55 -28.95 10.85 15.15
N GLY A 56 -28.50 10.58 13.92
CA GLY A 56 -29.25 10.85 12.69
C GLY A 56 -29.19 12.32 12.22
N GLU A 57 -28.25 13.09 12.77
CA GLU A 57 -28.13 14.53 12.51
C GLU A 57 -27.54 14.85 11.13
N ILE A 58 -26.92 13.87 10.47
CA ILE A 58 -26.44 13.97 9.09
C ILE A 58 -27.31 13.06 8.21
N PRO A 59 -28.40 13.58 7.61
CA PRO A 59 -29.42 12.78 6.93
C PRO A 59 -28.91 12.03 5.68
N HIS A 60 -27.74 12.43 5.16
CA HIS A 60 -27.18 11.90 3.92
C HIS A 60 -26.12 10.80 4.13
N ALA A 61 -25.72 10.54 5.36
CA ALA A 61 -24.70 9.53 5.65
C ALA A 61 -25.28 8.11 5.55
N ARG A 62 -24.56 7.23 4.88
CA ARG A 62 -24.94 5.82 4.69
C ARG A 62 -23.90 4.88 5.29
N LYS A 63 -24.32 3.67 5.67
CA LYS A 63 -23.44 2.65 6.24
C LYS A 63 -23.12 1.60 5.17
N GLU A 64 -21.92 1.64 4.61
CA GLU A 64 -21.42 0.65 3.65
C GLU A 64 -20.47 -0.32 4.35
N GLN A 65 -20.73 -1.63 4.26
CA GLN A 65 -19.84 -2.69 4.79
C GLN A 65 -19.42 -2.48 6.26
N GLY A 66 -20.33 -1.99 7.11
CA GLY A 66 -20.06 -1.75 8.53
C GLY A 66 -19.35 -0.42 8.84
N ARG A 67 -18.96 0.36 7.83
CA ARG A 67 -18.33 1.68 7.98
C ARG A 67 -19.30 2.77 7.53
N TRP A 68 -19.28 3.90 8.25
CA TRP A 68 -20.05 5.07 7.86
C TRP A 68 -19.34 5.80 6.71
N PHE A 69 -20.12 6.19 5.70
CA PHE A 69 -19.70 6.89 4.50
C PHE A 69 -20.58 8.14 4.34
N ILE A 70 -19.94 9.30 4.18
CA ILE A 70 -20.61 10.59 4.05
C ILE A 70 -20.45 11.05 2.59
N PRO A 71 -21.49 10.92 1.74
CA PRO A 71 -21.50 11.47 0.39
C PRO A 71 -21.75 12.99 0.41
N ALA A 72 -21.44 13.67 -0.69
CA ALA A 72 -21.76 15.09 -0.84
C ALA A 72 -23.28 15.35 -0.70
N SER A 73 -23.67 16.44 -0.04
CA SER A 73 -25.07 16.80 0.22
C SER A 73 -25.91 16.89 -1.06
N GLY A 74 -25.31 17.42 -2.14
CA GLY A 74 -25.94 17.50 -3.46
C GLY A 74 -26.22 16.14 -4.13
N ALA A 75 -25.46 15.10 -3.79
CA ALA A 75 -25.66 13.74 -4.33
C ALA A 75 -26.79 12.97 -3.62
N ALA A 76 -27.15 13.38 -2.40
CA ALA A 76 -28.18 12.73 -1.60
C ALA A 76 -29.58 13.35 -1.76
N ALA A 77 -29.67 14.63 -2.14
CA ALA A 77 -30.95 15.30 -2.43
C ALA A 77 -31.58 14.86 -3.77
N SER A 78 -30.77 14.35 -4.71
CA SER A 78 -31.20 13.79 -5.99
C SER A 78 -31.58 12.30 -5.88
N GLY A 79 -32.53 12.00 -5.00
CA GLY A 79 -33.12 10.67 -4.88
C GLY A 79 -34.17 10.42 -5.96
N GLU A 80 -33.75 10.11 -7.20
CA GLU A 80 -34.66 9.49 -8.18
C GLU A 80 -33.89 8.55 -9.15
N THR A 81 -34.10 7.25 -8.94
CA THR A 81 -34.03 6.13 -9.89
C THR A 81 -33.23 6.33 -11.19
N ALA A 82 -31.94 6.01 -11.18
CA ALA A 82 -31.25 5.51 -12.36
C ALA A 82 -30.17 4.51 -11.93
N SER A 83 -30.47 3.23 -12.16
CA SER A 83 -29.54 2.16 -12.46
C SER A 83 -28.33 1.98 -11.52
N THR A 84 -28.37 0.92 -10.71
CA THR A 84 -27.24 0.00 -10.47
C THR A 84 -25.86 0.49 -10.94
N THR A 85 -25.30 1.50 -10.28
CA THR A 85 -23.85 1.67 -10.24
C THR A 85 -23.40 0.74 -9.13
N SER A 86 -23.09 -0.50 -9.54
CA SER A 86 -22.20 -1.37 -8.80
C SER A 86 -21.10 -0.50 -8.20
N VAL A 87 -20.98 -0.47 -6.87
CA VAL A 87 -19.83 0.14 -6.20
C VAL A 87 -18.61 -0.55 -6.78
N SER A 88 -18.03 0.08 -7.79
CA SER A 88 -16.83 -0.37 -8.42
C SER A 88 -15.77 -0.04 -7.39
N GLY A 89 -15.52 -0.99 -6.48
CA GLY A 89 -14.39 -0.93 -5.56
C GLY A 89 -13.15 -0.48 -6.34
N PRO A 90 -12.22 0.26 -5.71
CA PRO A 90 -11.23 1.09 -6.37
C PRO A 90 -10.71 0.42 -7.64
N THR A 91 -11.21 0.86 -8.80
CA THR A 91 -10.89 0.19 -10.06
C THR A 91 -9.46 0.53 -10.38
N VAL A 92 -8.57 -0.42 -10.12
CA VAL A 92 -7.17 -0.30 -10.53
C VAL A 92 -7.19 -0.12 -12.04
N SER A 93 -6.82 1.08 -12.50
CA SER A 93 -6.82 1.41 -13.93
C SER A 93 -6.06 0.34 -14.70
N ARG A 94 -6.66 -0.18 -15.78
CA ARG A 94 -6.07 -1.24 -16.63
C ARG A 94 -4.68 -0.87 -17.12
N LEU A 95 -4.45 0.42 -17.39
CA LEU A 95 -3.13 0.94 -17.77
C LEU A 95 -2.08 0.77 -16.68
N LYS A 96 -2.45 0.97 -15.40
CA LYS A 96 -1.55 0.73 -14.25
C LYS A 96 -1.21 -0.75 -14.11
N ILE A 97 -2.17 -1.63 -14.37
CA ILE A 97 -1.98 -3.09 -14.36
C ILE A 97 -1.00 -3.50 -15.47
N LEU A 98 -1.23 -3.01 -16.69
CA LEU A 98 -0.37 -3.28 -17.85
C LEU A 98 1.05 -2.73 -17.65
N LEU A 99 1.19 -1.53 -17.09
CA LEU A 99 2.49 -0.97 -16.75
C LEU A 99 3.23 -1.83 -15.73
N ARG A 100 2.53 -2.30 -14.68
CA ARG A 100 3.11 -3.23 -13.69
C ARG A 100 3.51 -4.55 -14.33
N LEU A 101 2.69 -5.09 -15.24
CA LEU A 101 3.01 -6.30 -15.99
C LEU A 101 4.26 -6.12 -16.86
N LEU A 102 4.41 -4.98 -17.54
CA LEU A 102 5.60 -4.66 -18.33
C LEU A 102 6.87 -4.69 -17.44
N TYR A 103 6.82 -4.06 -16.28
CA TYR A 103 7.93 -4.13 -15.32
C TYR A 103 8.15 -5.55 -14.80
N ALA A 104 7.09 -6.32 -14.55
CA ALA A 104 7.23 -7.72 -14.14
C ALA A 104 7.94 -8.55 -15.21
N ILE A 105 7.65 -8.34 -16.50
CA ILE A 105 8.36 -8.99 -17.61
C ILE A 105 9.84 -8.58 -17.65
N LEU A 106 10.15 -7.30 -17.43
CA LEU A 106 11.54 -6.85 -17.33
C LEU A 106 12.26 -7.51 -16.14
N PHE A 107 11.62 -7.57 -14.98
CA PHE A 107 12.19 -8.21 -13.78
C PHE A 107 12.27 -9.74 -13.91
N LEU A 108 11.46 -10.39 -14.74
CA LEU A 108 11.65 -11.80 -15.10
C LEU A 108 12.96 -12.01 -15.85
N LEU A 109 13.32 -11.11 -16.77
CA LEU A 109 14.61 -11.17 -17.44
C LEU A 109 15.77 -10.97 -16.44
N VAL A 110 15.63 -10.01 -15.52
CA VAL A 110 16.61 -9.82 -14.43
C VAL A 110 16.71 -11.07 -13.55
N PHE A 111 15.59 -11.73 -13.28
CA PHE A 111 15.55 -12.96 -12.49
C PHE A 111 16.34 -14.11 -13.16
N GLU A 112 16.27 -14.25 -14.49
CA GLU A 112 17.11 -15.22 -15.20
C GLU A 112 18.60 -14.90 -15.08
N ILE A 113 18.98 -13.62 -15.11
CA ILE A 113 20.36 -13.20 -14.85
C ILE A 113 20.77 -13.55 -13.41
N LEU A 114 19.90 -13.30 -12.43
CA LEU A 114 20.17 -13.67 -11.03
C LEU A 114 20.37 -15.17 -10.87
N ARG A 115 19.55 -15.97 -11.54
CA ARG A 115 19.70 -17.43 -11.56
C ARG A 115 21.06 -17.85 -12.09
N LEU A 116 21.54 -17.23 -13.17
CA LEU A 116 22.89 -17.47 -13.71
C LEU A 116 23.99 -17.05 -12.73
N VAL A 117 23.85 -15.88 -12.11
CA VAL A 117 24.81 -15.37 -11.10
C VAL A 117 24.92 -16.33 -9.92
N VAL A 118 23.81 -16.88 -9.43
CA VAL A 118 23.81 -17.89 -8.36
C VAL A 118 24.58 -19.13 -8.79
N GLN A 119 24.35 -19.66 -10.00
CA GLN A 119 25.07 -20.84 -10.50
C GLN A 119 26.58 -20.62 -10.57
N VAL A 120 27.02 -19.48 -11.11
CA VAL A 120 28.45 -19.11 -11.18
C VAL A 120 29.04 -18.96 -9.78
N THR A 121 28.31 -18.35 -8.85
CA THR A 121 28.75 -18.16 -7.46
C THR A 121 28.94 -19.50 -6.76
N VAL A 122 27.98 -20.43 -6.91
CA VAL A 122 28.08 -21.79 -6.35
C VAL A 122 29.27 -22.53 -6.94
N LEU A 123 29.43 -22.53 -8.27
CA LEU A 123 30.54 -23.20 -8.92
C LEU A 123 31.90 -22.63 -8.46
N GLY A 124 32.01 -21.31 -8.39
CA GLY A 124 33.21 -20.63 -7.90
C GLY A 124 33.52 -20.95 -6.43
N GLN A 125 32.49 -20.97 -5.56
CA GLN A 125 32.64 -21.30 -4.14
C GLN A 125 33.18 -22.72 -3.95
N TYR A 126 32.60 -23.71 -4.65
CA TYR A 126 33.04 -25.10 -4.52
C TYR A 126 34.39 -25.35 -5.18
N LEU A 127 34.69 -24.71 -6.31
CA LEU A 127 36.01 -24.81 -6.92
C LEU A 127 37.10 -24.25 -5.98
N TYR A 128 36.84 -23.09 -5.37
CA TYR A 128 37.74 -22.53 -4.35
C TYR A 128 37.91 -23.48 -3.18
N LEU A 129 36.78 -23.98 -2.61
CA LEU A 129 36.78 -24.90 -1.47
C LEU A 129 37.58 -26.17 -1.75
N LEU A 130 37.52 -26.72 -2.97
CA LEU A 130 38.28 -27.90 -3.37
C LEU A 130 39.80 -27.65 -3.43
N VAL A 131 40.22 -26.42 -3.74
CA VAL A 131 41.64 -26.06 -3.86
C VAL A 131 42.23 -25.64 -2.51
N THR A 132 41.51 -24.85 -1.72
CA THR A 132 42.02 -24.27 -0.45
C THR A 132 41.58 -25.02 0.80
N GLY A 133 40.58 -25.90 0.71
CA GLY A 133 40.00 -26.59 1.86
C GLY A 133 39.21 -25.67 2.81
N THR A 134 39.06 -24.38 2.49
CA THR A 134 38.31 -23.41 3.30
C THR A 134 37.34 -22.62 2.42
N PRO A 135 36.14 -22.27 2.93
CA PRO A 135 35.18 -21.50 2.16
C PRO A 135 35.63 -20.04 1.99
N SER A 136 35.33 -19.44 0.84
CA SER A 136 35.67 -18.04 0.56
C SER A 136 34.65 -17.08 1.18
N GLU A 137 35.06 -16.34 2.22
CA GLU A 137 34.24 -15.31 2.87
C GLU A 137 33.65 -14.26 1.91
N PRO A 138 34.42 -13.70 0.95
CA PRO A 138 33.87 -12.77 -0.05
C PRO A 138 32.74 -13.37 -0.91
N LEU A 139 32.90 -14.60 -1.37
CA LEU A 139 31.89 -15.30 -2.19
C LEU A 139 30.64 -15.63 -1.37
N ARG A 140 30.79 -15.99 -0.08
CA ARG A 140 29.67 -16.18 0.85
C ARG A 140 28.86 -14.89 1.03
N LYS A 141 29.54 -13.77 1.30
CA LYS A 141 28.91 -12.45 1.44
C LYS A 141 28.22 -12.00 0.15
N PHE A 142 28.83 -12.26 -1.00
CA PHE A 142 28.22 -11.99 -2.29
C PHE A 142 26.96 -12.83 -2.50
N GLY A 143 27.03 -14.15 -2.25
CA GLY A 143 25.89 -15.05 -2.37
C GLY A 143 24.71 -14.67 -1.48
N SER A 144 24.98 -14.28 -0.23
CA SER A 144 23.96 -13.76 0.70
C SER A 144 23.26 -12.51 0.14
N ARG A 145 24.00 -11.52 -0.36
CA ARG A 145 23.42 -10.32 -0.98
C ARG A 145 22.60 -10.64 -2.24
N VAL A 146 23.05 -11.60 -3.05
CA VAL A 146 22.31 -12.06 -4.24
C VAL A 146 21.02 -12.76 -3.83
N ALA A 147 21.02 -13.55 -2.75
CA ALA A 147 19.84 -14.20 -2.21
C ALA A 147 18.81 -13.17 -1.70
N ASP A 148 19.25 -12.17 -0.93
CA ASP A 148 18.38 -11.09 -0.43
C ASP A 148 17.73 -10.31 -1.56
N TYR A 149 18.49 -10.01 -2.62
CA TYR A 149 17.96 -9.34 -3.79
C TYR A 149 16.99 -10.22 -4.58
N SER A 150 17.33 -11.50 -4.77
CA SER A 150 16.45 -12.47 -5.43
C SER A 150 15.11 -12.59 -4.72
N TYR A 151 15.11 -12.62 -3.39
CA TYR A 151 13.90 -12.64 -2.58
C TYR A 151 12.97 -11.45 -2.87
N ARG A 152 13.52 -10.23 -2.90
CA ARG A 152 12.73 -9.02 -3.20
C ARG A 152 12.18 -9.02 -4.62
N VAL A 153 12.98 -9.47 -5.58
CA VAL A 153 12.53 -9.62 -6.98
C VAL A 153 11.36 -10.60 -7.07
N ILE A 154 11.47 -11.76 -6.42
CA ILE A 154 10.38 -12.75 -6.38
C ILE A 154 9.13 -12.16 -5.74
N ARG A 155 9.25 -11.45 -4.61
CA ARG A 155 8.11 -10.79 -3.95
C ARG A 155 7.40 -9.78 -4.83
N TYR A 156 8.17 -8.97 -5.57
CA TYR A 156 7.61 -8.03 -6.55
C TYR A 156 6.87 -8.76 -7.68
N LEU A 157 7.50 -9.78 -8.28
CA LEU A 157 6.94 -10.55 -9.40
C LEU A 157 5.66 -11.29 -9.02
N THR A 158 5.59 -11.81 -7.79
CA THR A 158 4.45 -12.57 -7.27
C THR A 158 3.36 -11.70 -6.65
N LEU A 159 3.43 -10.38 -6.85
CA LEU A 159 2.47 -9.40 -6.32
C LEU A 159 2.40 -9.34 -4.79
N ASN A 160 3.33 -9.97 -4.08
CA ASN A 160 3.43 -9.88 -2.61
C ASN A 160 3.96 -8.51 -2.15
N GLU A 161 4.64 -7.78 -3.03
CA GLU A 161 5.17 -6.45 -2.75
C GLU A 161 4.87 -5.49 -3.91
N ASN A 162 4.40 -4.29 -3.58
CA ASN A 162 4.01 -3.27 -4.57
C ASN A 162 5.17 -2.36 -4.96
N GLU A 163 6.21 -2.30 -4.14
CA GLU A 163 7.40 -1.49 -4.38
C GLU A 163 8.32 -2.17 -5.40
N ARG A 164 8.89 -1.39 -6.32
CA ARG A 164 9.78 -1.91 -7.35
C ARG A 164 11.16 -2.21 -6.75
N PRO A 165 11.83 -3.32 -7.12
CA PRO A 165 13.19 -3.58 -6.66
C PRO A 165 14.22 -2.56 -7.20
N TYR A 166 15.44 -2.59 -6.64
CA TYR A 166 16.61 -1.87 -7.18
C TYR A 166 16.75 -2.14 -8.70
N PRO A 167 17.05 -1.12 -9.53
CA PRO A 167 17.60 0.20 -9.20
C PRO A 167 16.59 1.29 -8.85
N PHE A 168 15.29 1.01 -8.84
CA PHE A 168 14.27 2.03 -8.60
C PHE A 168 14.09 2.37 -7.11
N THR A 169 14.52 1.47 -6.24
CA THR A 169 14.54 1.63 -4.78
C THR A 169 15.92 1.31 -4.24
N ARG A 170 16.11 1.51 -2.94
CA ARG A 170 17.37 1.17 -2.26
C ARG A 170 17.65 -0.33 -2.39
N PHE A 171 18.92 -0.67 -2.58
CA PHE A 171 19.36 -2.07 -2.55
C PHE A 171 18.95 -2.73 -1.20
N PRO A 172 18.47 -3.99 -1.22
CA PRO A 172 18.10 -4.72 0.00
C PRO A 172 19.16 -4.60 1.09
N GLY A 173 18.71 -4.36 2.33
CA GLY A 173 19.50 -4.71 3.51
C GLY A 173 19.58 -6.23 3.67
N GLU A 174 20.57 -6.67 4.44
CA GLU A 174 20.75 -8.07 4.83
C GLU A 174 19.50 -8.54 5.59
N ILE A 175 18.84 -9.59 5.07
CA ILE A 175 17.62 -10.13 5.68
C ILE A 175 17.99 -11.10 6.80
N GLU A 176 18.90 -12.01 6.48
CA GLU A 176 19.41 -13.01 7.41
C GLU A 176 20.93 -13.12 7.25
N PRO A 177 21.70 -12.99 8.34
CA PRO A 177 23.14 -13.09 8.26
C PRO A 177 23.55 -14.54 7.94
N PRO A 178 24.61 -14.74 7.13
CA PRO A 178 25.15 -16.07 6.91
C PRO A 178 25.73 -16.65 8.20
N ASP A 179 25.65 -17.97 8.36
CA ASP A 179 26.27 -18.67 9.47
C ASP A 179 27.75 -18.30 9.63
N SER A 180 28.26 -18.25 10.87
CA SER A 180 29.66 -17.90 11.11
C SER A 180 30.64 -18.83 10.39
N GLU A 181 30.30 -20.10 10.24
CA GLU A 181 31.15 -21.13 9.63
C GLU A 181 30.33 -22.04 8.70
N ALA A 182 30.93 -22.46 7.59
CA ALA A 182 30.32 -23.47 6.74
C ALA A 182 30.55 -24.87 7.33
N ARG A 183 29.47 -25.60 7.57
CA ARG A 183 29.50 -26.99 8.02
C ARG A 183 29.26 -27.91 6.79
N PHE A 184 30.10 -28.94 6.64
CA PHE A 184 30.10 -29.87 5.50
C PHE A 184 29.91 -31.31 5.97
#